data_AF-A0A7S8F4F2-F1
#
_entry.id   AF-A0A7S8F4F2-F1
#
_cell.length_a   1.000
_cell.length_b   1.000
_cell.length_c   1.000
_cell.angle_alpha   90.00
_cell.angle_beta   90.00
_cell.angle_gamma   90.00
#
_symmetry.space_group_name_H-M   'P 1'
#
loop_
_entity.id
_entity.type
_entity.pdbx_description
1 polymer ?
#
loop_
_entity_poly.entity_id
_entity_poly.type
_entity_poly.pdbx_seq_one_letter_code
_entity_poly.pdbx_strand_id
1 'polypeptide(L)'
;MAVYTNDDGISLVDLTTLIDDTDIDATVNGAYFTIEALESSSGTGLIQSFVRLQQSGDEDGYNTSGRPINDPDVNTSLQFTHNLLLADVPIVMIDGVPHYEFLLDINQTNANPLISLDELQLYTSSTASLTSGVETAAFQNATDLVYDLDGAGDTSILLNYELQSGSGAADMYFYVPVSDFTGDPATTYVYLFSSFGELGALDATDEDGTGDIPDALYGSYATNDGFEEWAVSRTISGPTIDGYKWEDSNGNGVWDQGEQALSGWKFDYSYTIGNGSNAVTYNGTAVTDANGRYIIPIVSSNQAYTITITEQVQDGWINTYDGDATVNGSTQVVIGRNLTNLPDGDPLTTERMNFGNFEKFDISGTKYTDITGDGLSEDDTGLGG
;
A
#
# COMPACT_ATOMS: atom_id res chain seq x y z
N MET A 1 1.40 23.76 -1.47
CA MET A 1 1.65 23.39 -0.08
C MET A 1 0.79 24.26 0.82
N ALA A 2 -0.44 23.79 1.00
CA ALA A 2 -1.39 24.32 1.94
C ALA A 2 -1.02 23.83 3.36
N VAL A 3 -0.24 24.64 4.09
CA VAL A 3 0.02 24.43 5.51
C VAL A 3 -0.85 25.38 6.31
N TYR A 4 -1.60 24.82 7.26
CA TYR A 4 -2.46 25.58 8.17
C TYR A 4 -2.01 25.40 9.62
N THR A 5 -2.58 26.16 10.52
CA THR A 5 -2.33 26.00 11.95
C THR A 5 -3.68 26.03 12.64
N ASN A 6 -4.02 24.97 13.39
CA ASN A 6 -5.27 24.94 14.16
C ASN A 6 -5.15 25.73 15.48
N ASP A 7 -6.25 25.81 16.22
CA ASP A 7 -6.34 26.58 17.46
C ASP A 7 -5.44 26.02 18.59
N ASP A 8 -5.07 24.74 18.52
CA ASP A 8 -4.11 24.11 19.43
C ASP A 8 -2.64 24.38 19.05
N GLY A 9 -2.40 25.02 17.90
CA GLY A 9 -1.07 25.38 17.41
C GLY A 9 -0.37 24.30 16.59
N ILE A 10 -1.08 23.23 16.22
CA ILE A 10 -0.57 22.13 15.38
C ILE A 10 -0.47 22.62 13.94
N SER A 11 0.68 22.39 13.31
CA SER A 11 0.88 22.65 11.88
C SER A 11 0.24 21.52 11.06
N LEU A 12 -0.77 21.83 10.26
CA LEU A 12 -1.49 20.86 9.44
C LEU A 12 -0.98 20.91 8.00
N VAL A 13 -0.39 19.82 7.53
CA VAL A 13 0.03 19.65 6.13
C VAL A 13 -1.07 18.92 5.38
N ASP A 14 -1.76 19.64 4.50
CA ASP A 14 -2.86 19.09 3.72
C ASP A 14 -2.36 18.30 2.50
N LEU A 15 -2.56 16.98 2.53
CA LEU A 15 -2.42 16.07 1.39
C LEU A 15 -3.76 15.34 1.09
N THR A 16 -4.90 15.96 1.42
CA THR A 16 -6.24 15.34 1.33
C THR A 16 -6.95 15.56 0.00
N THR A 17 -6.39 16.37 -0.91
CA THR A 17 -7.04 16.74 -2.17
C THR A 17 -6.12 16.67 -3.39
N LEU A 18 -6.68 16.36 -4.56
CA LEU A 18 -6.01 16.40 -5.89
C LEU A 18 -6.41 17.64 -6.71
N ILE A 19 -6.83 18.73 -6.06
CA ILE A 19 -7.68 19.74 -6.71
C ILE A 19 -6.91 20.67 -7.68
N ASP A 20 -5.59 20.76 -7.59
CA ASP A 20 -4.69 21.32 -8.62
C ASP A 20 -3.23 20.91 -8.27
N ASP A 21 -2.32 20.94 -9.25
CA ASP A 21 -0.86 20.60 -9.22
C ASP A 21 -0.01 21.42 -8.19
N THR A 22 -0.63 21.93 -7.13
CA THR A 22 -0.01 22.78 -6.10
C THR A 22 -0.11 22.22 -4.68
N ASP A 23 -0.94 21.20 -4.41
CA ASP A 23 -1.17 20.64 -3.06
C ASP A 23 -1.04 19.10 -3.00
N ILE A 24 -0.25 18.52 -3.89
CA ILE A 24 0.07 17.09 -3.89
C ILE A 24 1.37 16.76 -3.14
N ASP A 25 2.06 17.78 -2.62
CA ASP A 25 3.35 17.64 -1.96
C ASP A 25 3.62 18.66 -0.83
N ALA A 26 4.60 18.32 0.02
CA ALA A 26 5.10 19.17 1.08
C ALA A 26 6.58 18.86 1.40
N THR A 27 7.31 19.87 1.89
CA THR A 27 8.62 19.67 2.52
C THR A 27 8.53 20.06 3.99
N VAL A 28 8.75 19.11 4.88
CA VAL A 28 8.72 19.30 6.34
C VAL A 28 10.06 18.84 6.89
N ASN A 29 10.72 19.68 7.68
CA ASN A 29 12.01 19.39 8.33
C ASN A 29 13.09 18.78 7.41
N GLY A 30 13.07 19.13 6.12
CA GLY A 30 14.04 18.67 5.13
C GLY A 30 13.67 17.38 4.38
N ALA A 31 12.62 16.67 4.81
CA ALA A 31 12.05 15.55 4.08
C ALA A 31 10.90 15.99 3.16
N TYR A 32 10.68 15.23 2.10
CA TYR A 32 9.66 15.51 1.08
C TYR A 32 8.54 14.47 1.15
N PHE A 33 7.31 14.94 1.14
CA PHE A 33 6.08 14.15 1.22
C PHE A 33 5.25 14.40 -0.03
N THR A 34 4.63 13.37 -0.59
CA THR A 34 3.71 13.52 -1.73
C THR A 34 2.77 12.34 -1.85
N ILE A 35 1.62 12.55 -2.49
CA ILE A 35 0.61 11.52 -2.79
C ILE A 35 0.73 10.97 -4.22
N GLU A 36 1.74 11.41 -4.98
CA GLU A 36 2.04 10.89 -6.31
C GLU A 36 3.46 10.29 -6.36
N ALA A 37 3.59 9.15 -7.04
CA ALA A 37 4.91 8.59 -7.33
C ALA A 37 5.67 9.56 -8.24
N LEU A 38 6.87 9.97 -7.85
CA LEU A 38 7.73 10.77 -8.72
C LEU A 38 8.19 9.93 -9.92
N GLU A 39 8.25 10.49 -11.13
CA GLU A 39 8.54 9.75 -12.39
C GLU A 39 9.87 8.96 -12.39
N SER A 40 10.77 9.24 -11.44
CA SER A 40 12.01 8.50 -11.21
C SER A 40 11.89 7.31 -10.24
N SER A 41 10.73 7.12 -9.60
CA SER A 41 10.43 5.96 -8.77
C SER A 41 10.28 4.75 -9.69
N SER A 42 11.33 3.94 -9.79
CA SER A 42 11.36 2.74 -10.64
C SER A 42 10.63 1.55 -10.00
N GLY A 43 9.69 1.80 -9.09
CA GLY A 43 8.98 0.78 -8.33
C GLY A 43 8.09 -0.07 -9.23
N THR A 44 8.27 -1.39 -9.19
CA THR A 44 7.55 -2.37 -10.03
C THR A 44 6.15 -2.71 -9.50
N GLY A 45 5.53 -1.84 -8.70
CA GLY A 45 4.23 -2.12 -8.04
C GLY A 45 4.28 -3.21 -6.96
N LEU A 46 5.44 -3.46 -6.35
CA LEU A 46 5.60 -4.43 -5.26
C LEU A 46 5.77 -3.70 -3.94
N ILE A 47 4.72 -3.64 -3.14
CA ILE A 47 4.75 -3.12 -1.77
C ILE A 47 4.90 -4.32 -0.83
N GLN A 48 5.98 -4.33 -0.04
CA GLN A 48 6.14 -5.26 1.09
C GLN A 48 6.30 -4.42 2.35
N SER A 49 5.28 -4.45 3.21
CA SER A 49 5.31 -3.76 4.49
C SER A 49 6.48 -4.25 5.34
N PHE A 50 7.24 -3.33 5.92
CA PHE A 50 8.23 -3.64 6.95
C PHE A 50 7.72 -3.31 8.36
N VAL A 51 6.61 -2.56 8.48
CA VAL A 51 5.75 -2.48 9.68
C VAL A 51 4.29 -2.32 9.27
N ARG A 52 3.39 -2.93 10.05
CA ARG A 52 1.95 -2.68 10.03
C ARG A 52 1.46 -2.29 11.41
N LEU A 53 0.74 -1.19 11.49
CA LEU A 53 -0.01 -0.75 12.67
C LEU A 53 -1.47 -1.19 12.55
N GLN A 54 -2.17 -1.37 13.67
CA GLN A 54 -3.47 -2.05 13.75
C GLN A 54 -4.65 -1.19 13.25
N GLN A 55 -5.84 -1.29 13.86
CA GLN A 55 -7.10 -0.85 13.25
C GLN A 55 -7.98 0.11 14.08
N SER A 56 -7.57 0.48 15.30
CA SER A 56 -8.50 1.23 16.18
C SER A 56 -7.85 2.06 17.27
N GLY A 57 -8.31 3.32 17.38
CA GLY A 57 -7.82 4.28 18.35
C GLY A 57 -6.53 4.94 17.87
N ASP A 58 -5.89 5.70 18.73
CA ASP A 58 -4.54 6.19 18.48
C ASP A 58 -3.64 4.95 18.34
N GLU A 59 -2.92 4.84 17.22
CA GLU A 59 -2.03 3.71 16.97
C GLU A 59 -0.62 4.22 16.74
N ASP A 60 0.34 3.56 17.37
CA ASP A 60 1.74 3.91 17.23
C ASP A 60 2.62 2.67 17.07
N GLY A 61 3.87 2.91 16.70
CA GLY A 61 4.90 1.88 16.79
C GLY A 61 5.89 1.90 15.65
N TYR A 62 6.78 0.90 15.66
CA TYR A 62 7.91 0.84 14.76
C TYR A 62 8.28 -0.57 14.31
N ASN A 63 9.06 -0.64 13.23
CA ASN A 63 9.48 -1.90 12.64
C ASN A 63 10.58 -2.63 13.45
N THR A 64 10.39 -3.92 13.74
CA THR A 64 11.43 -4.73 14.38
C THR A 64 11.27 -6.22 14.16
N SER A 65 12.38 -6.97 14.03
CA SER A 65 12.38 -8.43 14.15
C SER A 65 12.58 -8.94 15.57
N GLY A 66 12.74 -8.05 16.56
CA GLY A 66 12.86 -8.40 17.97
C GLY A 66 11.55 -8.96 18.50
N ARG A 67 11.61 -10.00 19.34
CA ARG A 67 10.42 -10.63 19.93
C ARG A 67 10.68 -10.97 21.42
N PRO A 68 9.65 -10.87 22.28
CA PRO A 68 8.28 -10.42 22.00
C PRO A 68 8.22 -8.92 21.67
N ILE A 69 7.24 -8.52 20.85
CA ILE A 69 6.79 -7.12 20.75
C ILE A 69 5.73 -6.94 21.84
N ASN A 70 5.89 -5.94 22.70
CA ASN A 70 4.96 -5.64 23.79
C ASN A 70 4.04 -4.45 23.47
N ASP A 71 4.21 -3.89 22.28
CA ASP A 71 3.38 -2.87 21.69
C ASP A 71 2.11 -3.56 21.14
N PRO A 72 0.91 -3.20 21.61
CA PRO A 72 -0.34 -3.80 21.15
C PRO A 72 -0.70 -3.37 19.73
N ASP A 73 -0.16 -2.26 19.23
CA ASP A 73 -0.60 -1.63 18.00
C ASP A 73 0.18 -2.15 16.80
N VAL A 74 1.36 -2.71 17.04
CA VAL A 74 2.21 -3.30 16.01
C VAL A 74 1.84 -4.75 15.71
N ASN A 75 1.66 -5.07 14.43
CA ASN A 75 1.47 -6.44 13.97
C ASN A 75 2.67 -7.32 14.34
N THR A 76 2.45 -8.40 15.09
CA THR A 76 3.55 -9.22 15.61
C THR A 76 4.15 -10.21 14.61
N SER A 77 3.55 -10.37 13.43
CA SER A 77 4.06 -11.27 12.39
C SER A 77 5.37 -10.77 11.81
N LEU A 78 6.38 -11.65 11.72
CA LEU A 78 7.64 -11.34 11.02
C LEU A 78 7.46 -11.13 9.51
N GLN A 79 6.27 -11.42 8.97
CA GLN A 79 5.91 -11.11 7.59
C GLN A 79 5.70 -9.61 7.37
N PHE A 80 5.11 -8.94 8.36
CA PHE A 80 4.60 -7.58 8.22
C PHE A 80 5.44 -6.59 9.02
N THR A 81 6.03 -7.05 10.13
CA THR A 81 6.88 -6.23 10.99
C THR A 81 8.22 -6.91 11.19
N HIS A 82 9.26 -6.31 10.61
CA HIS A 82 10.62 -6.82 10.64
C HIS A 82 11.67 -5.72 10.54
N ASN A 83 12.94 -6.06 10.76
CA ASN A 83 14.05 -5.15 10.54
C ASN A 83 14.10 -4.73 9.07
N LEU A 84 14.49 -3.49 8.81
CA LEU A 84 14.80 -2.97 7.48
C LEU A 84 16.28 -2.61 7.44
N LEU A 85 17.03 -3.08 6.44
CA LEU A 85 18.40 -2.61 6.20
C LEU A 85 18.36 -1.37 5.32
N LEU A 86 19.24 -0.40 5.58
CA LEU A 86 19.32 0.81 4.77
C LEU A 86 19.68 0.50 3.31
N ALA A 87 20.45 -0.57 3.05
CA ALA A 87 20.74 -1.05 1.70
C ALA A 87 19.51 -1.58 0.94
N ASP A 88 18.43 -1.93 1.64
CA ASP A 88 17.17 -2.37 1.04
C ASP A 88 16.24 -1.18 0.71
N VAL A 89 16.56 0.02 1.21
CA VAL A 89 15.79 1.24 0.95
C VAL A 89 16.22 1.84 -0.41
N PRO A 90 15.29 2.00 -1.37
CA PRO A 90 15.58 2.55 -2.69
C PRO A 90 16.04 3.99 -2.62
N ILE A 91 16.82 4.41 -3.62
CA ILE A 91 17.23 5.79 -3.81
C ILE A 91 16.52 6.37 -5.02
N VAL A 92 15.82 7.49 -4.83
CA VAL A 92 15.17 8.29 -5.87
C VAL A 92 15.87 9.64 -6.00
N MET A 93 15.99 10.17 -7.22
CA MET A 93 16.64 11.45 -7.48
C MET A 93 15.58 12.55 -7.62
N ILE A 94 15.53 13.47 -6.68
CA ILE A 94 14.63 14.64 -6.70
C ILE A 94 15.48 15.86 -6.96
N ASP A 95 15.28 16.54 -8.10
CA ASP A 95 16.09 17.69 -8.54
C ASP A 95 17.62 17.46 -8.50
N GLY A 96 18.04 16.21 -8.73
CA GLY A 96 19.44 15.80 -8.71
C GLY A 96 20.00 15.50 -7.31
N VAL A 97 19.19 15.57 -6.26
CA VAL A 97 19.53 15.18 -4.89
C VAL A 97 19.01 13.76 -4.62
N PRO A 98 19.87 12.83 -4.16
CA PRO A 98 19.44 11.48 -3.83
C PRO A 98 18.68 11.45 -2.50
N HIS A 99 17.53 10.79 -2.49
CA HIS A 99 16.70 10.55 -1.31
C HIS A 99 16.40 9.07 -1.15
N TYR A 100 16.35 8.59 0.09
CA TYR A 100 15.77 7.28 0.41
C TYR A 100 14.25 7.37 0.37
N GLU A 101 13.60 6.39 -0.28
CA GLU A 101 12.15 6.36 -0.48
C GLU A 101 11.47 5.37 0.47
N PHE A 102 10.44 5.86 1.17
CA PHE A 102 9.51 5.10 1.97
C PHE A 102 8.09 5.33 1.45
N LEU A 103 7.25 4.32 1.60
CA LEU A 103 5.88 4.30 1.13
C LEU A 103 4.96 4.07 2.32
N LEU A 104 3.80 4.70 2.31
CA LEU A 104 2.72 4.46 3.24
C LEU A 104 1.46 4.07 2.45
N ASP A 105 0.86 2.96 2.82
CA ASP A 105 -0.47 2.50 2.41
C ASP A 105 -1.38 2.62 3.63
N ILE A 106 -2.31 3.58 3.59
CA ILE A 106 -3.30 3.80 4.66
C ILE A 106 -4.55 2.99 4.38
N ASN A 107 -5.37 2.75 5.40
CA ASN A 107 -6.58 1.96 5.20
C ASN A 107 -7.74 2.45 6.06
N GLN A 108 -8.64 3.21 5.42
CA GLN A 108 -9.83 3.76 6.07
C GLN A 108 -11.11 3.32 5.36
N THR A 109 -12.24 3.49 6.02
CA THR A 109 -13.53 3.26 5.36
C THR A 109 -13.87 4.40 4.40
N ASN A 110 -14.53 4.10 3.27
CA ASN A 110 -15.08 5.14 2.37
C ASN A 110 -16.10 6.08 3.07
N ALA A 111 -16.63 5.69 4.23
CA ALA A 111 -17.54 6.55 5.00
C ALA A 111 -16.80 7.64 5.78
N ASN A 112 -15.56 7.36 6.21
CA ASN A 112 -14.68 8.28 6.92
C ASN A 112 -13.24 8.07 6.40
N PRO A 113 -12.89 8.65 5.23
CA PRO A 113 -11.66 8.27 4.53
C PRO A 113 -10.42 9.04 4.99
N LEU A 114 -10.58 10.00 5.90
CA LEU A 114 -9.49 10.88 6.35
C LEU A 114 -8.76 10.24 7.54
N ILE A 115 -7.45 10.44 7.58
CA ILE A 115 -6.57 10.00 8.68
C ILE A 115 -5.41 10.99 8.85
N SER A 116 -4.98 11.21 10.09
CA SER A 116 -3.79 12.02 10.41
C SER A 116 -2.59 11.13 10.71
N LEU A 117 -1.43 11.49 10.19
CA LEU A 117 -0.12 11.04 10.65
C LEU A 117 0.42 12.13 11.59
N ASP A 118 0.46 11.83 12.88
CA ASP A 118 0.67 12.80 13.94
C ASP A 118 2.09 12.76 14.52
N GLU A 119 2.75 11.61 14.45
CA GLU A 119 4.19 11.51 14.73
C GLU A 119 4.86 10.69 13.62
N LEU A 120 6.03 11.13 13.15
CA LEU A 120 6.87 10.35 12.24
C LEU A 120 8.33 10.60 12.57
N GLN A 121 9.02 9.54 12.98
CA GLN A 121 10.44 9.59 13.29
C GLN A 121 11.19 8.49 12.56
N LEU A 122 12.39 8.83 12.09
CA LEU A 122 13.28 7.90 11.43
C LEU A 122 14.58 7.81 12.20
N TYR A 123 15.01 6.60 12.50
CA TYR A 123 16.22 6.30 13.23
C TYR A 123 17.09 5.31 12.46
N THR A 124 18.39 5.35 12.73
CA THR A 124 19.35 4.34 12.26
C THR A 124 20.03 3.65 13.43
N SER A 125 20.45 2.40 13.24
CA SER A 125 21.22 1.65 14.25
C SER A 125 22.16 0.64 13.61
N SER A 126 23.28 0.37 14.26
CA SER A 126 24.10 -0.82 13.96
C SER A 126 23.55 -2.10 14.62
N THR A 127 22.48 -2.00 15.40
CA THR A 127 21.90 -3.11 16.17
C THR A 127 20.53 -3.47 15.60
N ALA A 128 20.37 -4.73 15.20
CA ALA A 128 19.11 -5.26 14.73
C ALA A 128 18.15 -5.60 15.89
N SER A 129 16.87 -5.75 15.58
CA SER A 129 15.88 -6.37 16.46
C SER A 129 15.71 -5.70 17.84
N LEU A 130 15.73 -4.36 17.88
CA LEU A 130 15.39 -3.58 19.09
C LEU A 130 13.94 -3.86 19.54
N THR A 131 13.71 -3.88 20.85
CA THR A 131 12.38 -4.14 21.44
C THR A 131 11.99 -3.13 22.52
N SER A 132 12.83 -2.11 22.75
CA SER A 132 12.54 -1.06 23.73
C SER A 132 11.72 0.03 23.05
N GLY A 133 10.79 0.68 23.75
CA GLY A 133 10.02 1.81 23.18
C GLY A 133 10.94 2.98 22.81
N VAL A 134 10.54 3.77 21.81
CA VAL A 134 11.33 4.87 21.24
C VAL A 134 11.72 5.92 22.30
N GLU A 135 10.83 6.17 23.25
CA GLU A 135 11.04 7.08 24.39
C GLU A 135 12.02 6.56 25.45
N THR A 136 12.45 5.31 25.37
CA THR A 136 13.34 4.74 26.38
C THR A 136 14.79 5.10 26.12
N ALA A 137 15.54 5.35 27.20
CA ALA A 137 16.99 5.53 27.12
C ALA A 137 17.70 4.32 26.47
N ALA A 138 17.13 3.12 26.54
CA ALA A 138 17.70 1.94 25.90
C ALA A 138 17.65 2.05 24.36
N PHE A 139 16.53 2.51 23.81
CA PHE A 139 16.37 2.74 22.38
C PHE A 139 17.21 3.93 21.90
N GLN A 140 17.11 5.07 22.59
CA GLN A 140 17.83 6.30 22.25
C GLN A 140 19.36 6.14 22.30
N ASN A 141 19.90 5.30 23.19
CA ASN A 141 21.35 5.01 23.21
C ASN A 141 21.79 4.02 22.12
N ALA A 142 20.86 3.26 21.55
CA ALA A 142 21.13 2.26 20.52
C ALA A 142 20.92 2.80 19.11
N THR A 143 20.37 4.00 18.97
CA THR A 143 19.94 4.58 17.70
C THR A 143 20.47 6.01 17.54
N ASP A 144 20.56 6.43 16.28
CA ASP A 144 20.78 7.82 15.90
C ASP A 144 19.51 8.33 15.19
N LEU A 145 18.94 9.43 15.66
CA LEU A 145 17.79 10.09 15.02
C LEU A 145 18.22 10.72 13.68
N VAL A 146 17.48 10.42 12.63
CA VAL A 146 17.69 10.92 11.26
C VAL A 146 16.65 11.98 10.90
N TYR A 147 15.38 11.73 11.21
CA TYR A 147 14.27 12.62 10.91
C TYR A 147 13.25 12.62 12.04
N ASP A 148 12.62 13.76 12.25
CA ASP A 148 11.57 13.99 13.24
C ASP A 148 10.56 14.99 12.67
N LEU A 149 9.30 14.57 12.50
CA LEU A 149 8.22 15.40 11.98
C LEU A 149 7.99 16.62 12.86
N ASP A 150 8.15 16.46 14.18
CA ASP A 150 7.93 17.52 15.16
C ASP A 150 9.20 18.30 15.51
N GLY A 151 10.31 18.06 14.79
CA GLY A 151 11.60 18.67 15.05
C GLY A 151 11.61 20.21 15.02
N ALA A 152 10.61 20.84 14.39
CA ALA A 152 10.40 22.29 14.36
C ALA A 152 9.14 22.78 15.09
N GLY A 153 8.35 21.87 15.67
CA GLY A 153 7.03 22.11 16.25
C GLY A 153 6.03 21.03 15.83
N ASP A 154 4.99 20.87 16.64
CA ASP A 154 3.92 19.88 16.47
C ASP A 154 3.28 19.97 15.08
N THR A 155 3.36 18.88 14.30
CA THR A 155 2.96 18.83 12.89
C THR A 155 2.23 17.54 12.54
N SER A 156 1.01 17.64 12.00
CA SER A 156 0.27 16.50 11.45
C SER A 156 0.23 16.54 9.92
N ILE A 157 0.43 15.39 9.27
CA ILE A 157 0.15 15.21 7.84
C ILE A 157 -1.28 14.66 7.69
N LEU A 158 -2.11 15.33 6.89
CA LEU A 158 -3.50 14.96 6.65
C LEU A 158 -3.62 14.16 5.35
N LEU A 159 -4.17 12.95 5.43
CA LEU A 159 -4.27 12.02 4.30
C LEU A 159 -5.73 11.64 4.02
N ASN A 160 -5.99 11.19 2.79
CA ASN A 160 -7.31 10.79 2.34
C ASN A 160 -7.23 9.48 1.54
N TYR A 161 -7.78 8.40 2.11
CA TYR A 161 -7.82 7.05 1.55
C TYR A 161 -8.52 6.98 0.18
N GLU A 162 -9.44 7.90 -0.14
CA GLU A 162 -10.15 7.88 -1.42
C GLU A 162 -9.29 8.32 -2.61
N LEU A 163 -8.14 8.97 -2.39
CA LEU A 163 -7.30 9.49 -3.48
C LEU A 163 -6.58 8.40 -4.26
N GLN A 164 -6.16 7.33 -3.58
CA GLN A 164 -5.50 6.17 -4.17
C GLN A 164 -6.26 4.90 -3.76
N SER A 165 -7.50 4.76 -4.23
CA SER A 165 -8.41 3.74 -3.73
C SER A 165 -7.87 2.30 -3.88
N GLY A 166 -7.48 1.72 -2.75
CA GLY A 166 -7.43 0.28 -2.47
C GLY A 166 -6.04 -0.33 -2.24
N SER A 167 -5.67 -0.61 -0.99
CA SER A 167 -4.50 -1.37 -0.44
C SER A 167 -3.33 -1.76 -1.38
N GLY A 168 -2.08 -1.63 -0.98
CA GLY A 168 -0.92 -2.12 -1.74
C GLY A 168 -0.52 -1.24 -2.95
N ALA A 169 -1.14 -0.08 -3.12
CA ALA A 169 -0.55 1.08 -3.76
C ALA A 169 -0.23 2.09 -2.65
N ALA A 170 0.85 2.87 -2.77
CA ALA A 170 1.19 3.84 -1.73
C ALA A 170 0.27 5.05 -1.84
N ASP A 171 -0.46 5.36 -0.76
CA ASP A 171 -1.23 6.59 -0.61
C ASP A 171 -0.32 7.80 -0.37
N MET A 172 0.86 7.57 0.24
CA MET A 172 1.86 8.61 0.46
C MET A 172 3.28 8.08 0.26
N TYR A 173 4.12 8.92 -0.31
CA TYR A 173 5.56 8.73 -0.46
C TYR A 173 6.29 9.69 0.48
N PHE A 174 7.27 9.17 1.20
CA PHE A 174 8.11 9.90 2.14
C PHE A 174 9.57 9.74 1.72
N TYR A 175 10.22 10.86 1.42
CA TYR A 175 11.58 10.90 0.90
C TYR A 175 12.51 11.66 1.84
N VAL A 176 13.58 11.01 2.29
CA VAL A 176 14.57 11.62 3.19
C VAL A 176 15.92 11.74 2.48
N PRO A 177 16.58 12.91 2.49
CA PRO A 177 17.87 13.08 1.83
C PRO A 177 18.91 12.05 2.28
N VAL A 178 19.62 11.41 1.35
CA VAL A 178 20.68 10.45 1.68
C VAL A 178 21.79 11.08 2.53
N SER A 179 21.95 12.41 2.46
CA SER A 179 22.91 13.17 3.29
C SER A 179 22.64 13.12 4.79
N ASP A 180 21.41 12.79 5.18
CA ASP A 180 20.98 12.82 6.59
C ASP A 180 21.30 11.49 7.28
N PHE A 181 21.58 10.45 6.49
CA PHE A 181 21.96 9.13 6.98
C PHE A 181 23.47 9.01 7.14
N THR A 182 23.88 8.25 8.14
CA THR A 182 25.29 7.88 8.36
C THR A 182 25.45 6.37 8.49
N GLY A 183 26.68 5.87 8.36
CA GLY A 183 26.99 4.45 8.43
C GLY A 183 27.04 3.75 7.06
N ASP A 184 27.37 2.45 7.09
CA ASP A 184 27.42 1.61 5.89
C ASP A 184 26.02 1.00 5.64
N PRO A 185 25.35 1.32 4.52
CA PRO A 185 24.00 0.84 4.24
C PRO A 185 23.83 -0.67 4.34
N ALA A 186 24.88 -1.46 4.07
CA ALA A 186 24.84 -2.91 4.16
C ALA A 186 24.73 -3.46 5.59
N THR A 187 24.97 -2.61 6.60
CA THR A 187 24.99 -3.00 8.02
C THR A 187 24.19 -2.06 8.93
N THR A 188 23.67 -0.96 8.38
CA THR A 188 22.81 -0.03 9.10
C THR A 188 21.36 -0.50 8.99
N TYR A 189 20.71 -0.65 10.14
CA TYR A 189 19.26 -0.89 10.25
C TYR A 189 18.52 0.44 10.32
N VAL A 190 17.33 0.47 9.71
CA VAL A 190 16.39 1.58 9.73
C VAL A 190 15.22 1.22 10.64
N TYR A 191 14.85 2.16 11.50
CA TYR A 191 13.70 2.11 12.39
C TYR A 191 12.81 3.32 12.08
N LEU A 192 11.63 3.08 11.53
CA LEU A 192 10.59 4.09 11.30
C LEU A 192 9.53 3.91 12.38
N PHE A 193 9.30 4.96 13.16
CA PHE A 193 8.21 5.07 14.11
C PHE A 193 7.16 6.02 13.56
N SER A 194 5.88 5.68 13.70
CA SER A 194 4.77 6.57 13.37
C SER A 194 3.65 6.46 14.38
N SER A 195 2.89 7.55 14.57
CA SER A 195 1.61 7.59 15.29
C SER A 195 0.52 8.15 14.38
N PHE A 196 -0.69 7.56 14.41
CA PHE A 196 -1.82 7.98 13.60
C PHE A 196 -3.09 8.24 14.42
N GLY A 197 -3.87 9.21 13.96
CA GLY A 197 -5.24 9.46 14.42
C GLY A 197 -5.40 10.31 15.68
N GLU A 198 -4.30 10.77 16.29
CA GLU A 198 -4.30 11.58 17.52
C GLU A 198 -4.98 12.95 17.31
N LEU A 199 -4.91 13.51 16.10
CA LEU A 199 -5.63 14.74 15.75
C LEU A 199 -7.15 14.58 15.94
N GLY A 200 -7.69 13.37 15.74
CA GLY A 200 -9.07 13.02 16.01
C GLY A 200 -10.08 13.62 15.02
N ALA A 201 -10.47 14.87 15.18
CA ALA A 201 -11.43 15.53 14.31
C ALA A 201 -11.15 17.02 14.19
N LEU A 202 -11.34 17.55 12.98
CA LEU A 202 -11.38 18.98 12.70
C LEU A 202 -12.81 19.40 12.41
N ASP A 203 -13.31 20.45 13.08
CA ASP A 203 -14.67 20.93 12.88
C ASP A 203 -14.81 22.47 12.94
N ALA A 204 -16.04 22.95 12.73
CA ALA A 204 -16.34 24.39 12.70
C ALA A 204 -16.18 25.10 14.06
N THR A 205 -15.84 24.38 15.14
CA THR A 205 -15.50 24.97 16.44
C THR A 205 -14.02 25.32 16.55
N ASP A 206 -13.17 24.81 15.65
CA ASP A 206 -11.76 25.16 15.47
C ASP A 206 -11.58 26.46 14.65
N GLU A 207 -12.55 27.39 14.72
CA GLU A 207 -12.57 28.67 14.00
C GLU A 207 -12.54 29.86 15.00
N ASP A 208 -11.67 29.82 16.03
CA ASP A 208 -11.67 30.85 17.10
C ASP A 208 -11.21 32.26 16.68
N GLY A 209 -10.86 32.42 15.41
CA GLY A 209 -10.61 33.70 14.75
C GLY A 209 -9.13 34.10 14.66
N THR A 210 -8.20 33.18 14.96
CA THR A 210 -6.79 33.30 14.57
C THR A 210 -6.18 31.98 14.11
N GLY A 211 -6.24 31.69 12.81
CA GLY A 211 -5.62 30.49 12.24
C GLY A 211 -6.61 29.72 11.38
N ASP A 212 -7.11 30.37 10.32
CA ASP A 212 -8.23 29.83 9.53
C ASP A 212 -7.83 28.50 8.85
N ILE A 213 -8.26 27.37 9.42
CA ILE A 213 -8.29 26.09 8.70
C ILE A 213 -9.51 26.11 7.75
N PRO A 214 -9.37 25.75 6.47
CA PRO A 214 -10.50 25.76 5.54
C PRO A 214 -11.58 24.73 5.91
N ASP A 215 -12.85 25.08 5.70
CA ASP A 215 -13.98 24.14 5.84
C ASP A 215 -13.78 22.81 5.08
N ALA A 216 -12.98 22.83 4.02
CA ALA A 216 -12.64 21.65 3.22
C ALA A 216 -11.84 20.59 4.00
N LEU A 217 -11.17 20.98 5.08
CA LEU A 217 -10.41 20.07 5.95
C LEU A 217 -11.24 19.46 7.08
N TYR A 218 -12.48 19.91 7.28
CA TYR A 218 -13.32 19.37 8.35
C TYR A 218 -13.65 17.89 8.13
N GLY A 219 -13.51 17.10 9.18
CA GLY A 219 -13.72 15.66 9.13
C GLY A 219 -13.12 14.93 10.33
N SER A 220 -13.30 13.62 10.35
CA SER A 220 -12.68 12.74 11.35
C SER A 220 -11.39 12.18 10.76
N TYR A 221 -10.27 12.42 11.45
CA TYR A 221 -8.93 11.94 11.14
C TYR A 221 -8.49 10.77 12.02
N ALA A 222 -9.40 10.23 12.84
CA ALA A 222 -9.14 9.06 13.66
C ALA A 222 -9.10 7.78 12.80
N THR A 223 -8.27 6.82 13.21
CA THR A 223 -8.22 5.49 12.60
C THR A 223 -9.58 4.79 12.71
N ASN A 224 -10.04 4.18 11.63
CA ASN A 224 -11.34 3.53 11.62
C ASN A 224 -11.44 2.21 10.84
N ASP A 225 -10.37 1.74 10.22
CA ASP A 225 -10.33 0.44 9.54
C ASP A 225 -8.90 -0.12 9.52
N GLY A 226 -8.76 -1.34 8.98
CA GLY A 226 -7.55 -1.71 8.25
C GLY A 226 -6.25 -1.86 9.05
N PHE A 227 -5.13 -1.78 8.33
CA PHE A 227 -3.79 -1.67 8.88
C PHE A 227 -3.10 -0.59 8.07
N GLU A 228 -2.46 0.37 8.74
CA GLU A 228 -1.53 1.31 8.12
C GLU A 228 -0.19 0.59 7.89
N GLU A 229 0.30 0.60 6.65
CA GLU A 229 1.46 -0.18 6.23
C GLU A 229 2.59 0.70 5.69
N TRP A 230 3.74 0.69 6.36
CA TRP A 230 4.96 1.29 5.82
C TRP A 230 5.77 0.26 5.03
N ALA A 231 6.21 0.66 3.84
CA ALA A 231 6.95 -0.18 2.91
C ALA A 231 8.04 0.63 2.19
N VAL A 232 8.80 -0.06 1.33
CA VAL A 232 9.75 0.57 0.40
C VAL A 232 9.54 0.00 -1.00
N SER A 233 9.73 0.80 -2.06
CA SER A 233 9.64 0.31 -3.45
C SER A 233 10.82 -0.59 -3.77
N ARG A 234 10.77 -1.86 -3.42
CA ARG A 234 11.92 -2.74 -3.58
C ARG A 234 12.46 -2.68 -5.01
N THR A 235 13.69 -2.17 -5.18
CA THR A 235 14.45 -2.42 -6.40
C THR A 235 14.66 -3.93 -6.47
N ILE A 236 14.10 -4.61 -7.46
CA ILE A 236 14.23 -6.06 -7.55
C ILE A 236 15.67 -6.44 -7.89
N SER A 237 16.51 -6.55 -6.86
CA SER A 237 17.82 -7.18 -6.94
C SER A 237 17.61 -8.69 -6.80
N GLY A 238 17.27 -9.35 -7.90
CA GLY A 238 17.08 -10.79 -7.92
C GLY A 238 16.30 -11.28 -9.14
N PRO A 239 16.18 -12.60 -9.29
CA PRO A 239 15.30 -13.19 -10.28
C PRO A 239 13.83 -12.82 -10.00
N THR A 240 13.03 -12.68 -11.05
CA THR A 240 11.59 -12.41 -10.97
C THR A 240 10.81 -13.48 -11.72
N ILE A 241 9.57 -13.66 -11.32
CA ILE A 241 8.51 -14.16 -12.19
C ILE A 241 7.52 -13.03 -12.42
N ASP A 242 6.77 -13.08 -13.50
CA ASP A 242 5.76 -12.06 -13.79
C ASP A 242 4.60 -12.63 -14.56
N GLY A 243 3.53 -11.85 -14.65
CA GLY A 243 2.27 -12.25 -15.24
C GLY A 243 1.38 -11.06 -15.50
N TYR A 244 0.18 -11.30 -16.04
CA TYR A 244 -0.74 -10.24 -16.45
C TYR A 244 -2.17 -10.45 -15.96
N LYS A 245 -2.85 -9.34 -15.72
CA LYS A 245 -4.27 -9.28 -15.42
C LYS A 245 -5.03 -8.67 -16.61
N TRP A 246 -6.16 -9.27 -16.96
CA TRP A 246 -7.06 -8.73 -17.98
C TRP A 246 -8.53 -8.71 -17.58
N GLU A 247 -9.28 -7.88 -18.29
CA GLU A 247 -10.73 -7.82 -18.29
C GLU A 247 -11.27 -8.84 -19.29
N ASP A 248 -11.84 -9.93 -18.79
CA ASP A 248 -12.59 -10.87 -19.61
C ASP A 248 -13.99 -10.29 -19.81
N SER A 249 -14.16 -9.39 -20.77
CA SER A 249 -15.40 -8.64 -20.98
C SER A 249 -16.59 -9.53 -21.39
N ASN A 250 -16.35 -10.79 -21.75
CA ASN A 250 -17.40 -11.71 -22.20
C ASN A 250 -17.61 -12.92 -21.27
N GLY A 251 -16.78 -13.06 -20.22
CA GLY A 251 -16.93 -14.01 -19.14
C GLY A 251 -16.59 -15.44 -19.51
N ASN A 252 -15.75 -15.66 -20.54
CA ASN A 252 -15.44 -16.99 -21.05
C ASN A 252 -14.14 -17.60 -20.51
N GLY A 253 -13.38 -16.86 -19.70
CA GLY A 253 -12.10 -17.25 -19.13
C GLY A 253 -10.95 -17.30 -20.14
N VAL A 254 -11.08 -16.63 -21.29
CA VAL A 254 -10.07 -16.53 -22.35
C VAL A 254 -9.71 -15.05 -22.51
N TRP A 255 -8.45 -14.76 -22.84
CA TRP A 255 -8.03 -13.40 -23.18
C TRP A 255 -8.22 -13.19 -24.67
N ASP A 256 -9.37 -12.62 -25.03
CA ASP A 256 -9.79 -12.40 -26.42
C ASP A 256 -9.23 -11.10 -27.01
N GLN A 257 -9.23 -11.04 -28.35
CA GLN A 257 -8.82 -9.82 -29.04
C GLN A 257 -9.78 -8.67 -28.73
N GLY A 258 -9.25 -7.60 -28.12
CA GLY A 258 -10.00 -6.39 -27.77
C GLY A 258 -10.24 -6.23 -26.27
N GLU A 259 -9.98 -7.27 -25.49
CA GLU A 259 -10.02 -7.23 -24.03
C GLU A 259 -8.79 -6.54 -23.46
N GLN A 260 -9.02 -5.72 -22.43
CA GLN A 260 -8.02 -4.79 -21.90
C GLN A 260 -7.24 -5.40 -20.74
N ALA A 261 -6.01 -4.95 -20.57
CA ALA A 261 -5.24 -5.26 -19.36
C ALA A 261 -5.74 -4.38 -18.20
N LEU A 262 -5.67 -4.89 -16.96
CA LEU A 262 -6.18 -4.19 -15.79
C LEU A 262 -5.06 -3.82 -14.79
N SER A 263 -4.94 -2.54 -14.48
CA SER A 263 -4.01 -1.99 -13.48
C SER A 263 -4.61 -2.00 -12.07
N GLY A 264 -3.77 -1.95 -11.03
CA GLY A 264 -4.19 -1.85 -9.63
C GLY A 264 -4.72 -3.16 -9.03
N TRP A 265 -4.53 -4.30 -9.70
CA TRP A 265 -4.94 -5.61 -9.18
C TRP A 265 -3.86 -6.23 -8.32
N LYS A 266 -4.26 -6.72 -7.15
CA LYS A 266 -3.37 -7.28 -6.13
C LYS A 266 -3.27 -8.80 -6.23
N PHE A 267 -2.04 -9.27 -6.08
CA PHE A 267 -1.67 -10.68 -6.05
C PHE A 267 -0.81 -10.96 -4.83
N ASP A 268 -1.39 -11.59 -3.82
CA ASP A 268 -0.64 -12.11 -2.69
C ASP A 268 0.16 -13.33 -3.12
N TYR A 269 1.43 -13.40 -2.75
CA TYR A 269 2.25 -14.57 -3.00
C TYR A 269 2.85 -15.11 -1.72
N SER A 270 3.04 -16.43 -1.68
CA SER A 270 3.68 -17.14 -0.58
C SER A 270 4.52 -18.30 -1.08
N TYR A 271 5.75 -18.44 -0.59
CA TYR A 271 6.60 -19.59 -0.83
C TYR A 271 7.51 -19.89 0.35
N THR A 272 7.81 -21.18 0.55
CA THR A 272 8.70 -21.63 1.61
C THR A 272 9.93 -22.32 1.02
N ILE A 273 11.11 -21.97 1.50
CA ILE A 273 12.38 -22.58 1.10
C ILE A 273 13.02 -23.27 2.30
N GLY A 274 13.56 -24.45 2.08
CA GLY A 274 14.13 -25.28 3.15
C GLY A 274 13.13 -26.28 3.72
N ASN A 275 13.54 -26.97 4.80
CA ASN A 275 12.74 -28.02 5.43
C ASN A 275 12.86 -27.95 6.95
N GLY A 276 11.78 -28.27 7.66
CA GLY A 276 11.75 -28.31 9.13
C GLY A 276 12.06 -26.96 9.76
N SER A 277 12.87 -26.94 10.82
CA SER A 277 13.20 -25.72 11.58
C SER A 277 14.03 -24.68 10.80
N ASN A 278 14.55 -25.03 9.62
CA ASN A 278 15.31 -24.11 8.75
C ASN A 278 14.46 -23.58 7.58
N ALA A 279 13.15 -23.88 7.56
CA ALA A 279 12.26 -23.36 6.54
C ALA A 279 12.09 -21.85 6.72
N VAL A 280 12.27 -21.10 5.63
CA VAL A 280 12.01 -19.65 5.57
C VAL A 280 10.83 -19.45 4.64
N THR A 281 9.78 -18.81 5.14
CA THR A 281 8.60 -18.45 4.36
C THR A 281 8.73 -16.99 3.92
N TYR A 282 8.55 -16.78 2.62
CA TYR A 282 8.51 -15.48 1.98
C TYR A 282 7.08 -15.24 1.53
N ASN A 283 6.53 -14.09 1.90
CA ASN A 283 5.21 -13.65 1.44
C ASN A 283 5.31 -12.19 0.98
N GLY A 284 4.37 -11.75 0.16
CA GLY A 284 4.24 -10.35 -0.23
C GLY A 284 3.05 -10.15 -1.16
N THR A 285 2.88 -8.94 -1.65
CA THR A 285 1.79 -8.58 -2.56
C THR A 285 2.37 -7.87 -3.78
N ALA A 286 1.99 -8.34 -4.97
CA ALA A 286 2.32 -7.71 -6.24
C ALA A 286 1.09 -6.97 -6.78
N VAL A 287 1.30 -5.79 -7.36
CA VAL A 287 0.24 -4.99 -7.98
C VAL A 287 0.50 -4.82 -9.45
N THR A 288 -0.56 -4.86 -10.26
CA THR A 288 -0.45 -4.72 -11.70
C THR A 288 -0.22 -3.27 -12.13
N ASP A 289 0.76 -3.07 -13.01
CA ASP A 289 1.05 -1.77 -13.62
C ASP A 289 -0.03 -1.34 -14.65
N ALA A 290 0.17 -0.19 -15.30
CA ALA A 290 -0.75 0.34 -16.31
C ALA A 290 -0.97 -0.59 -17.52
N ASN A 291 -0.09 -1.57 -17.74
CA ASN A 291 -0.21 -2.58 -18.79
C ASN A 291 -0.77 -3.90 -18.23
N GLY A 292 -1.27 -3.90 -17.00
CA GLY A 292 -1.79 -5.05 -16.27
C GLY A 292 -0.73 -6.05 -15.84
N ARG A 293 0.56 -5.71 -15.87
CA ARG A 293 1.64 -6.63 -15.52
C ARG A 293 1.92 -6.59 -14.02
N TYR A 294 1.93 -7.74 -13.36
CA TYR A 294 2.45 -7.88 -12.00
C TYR A 294 3.82 -8.57 -12.03
N ILE A 295 4.70 -8.22 -11.10
CA ILE A 295 6.03 -8.84 -10.97
C ILE A 295 6.13 -9.40 -9.56
N ILE A 296 6.71 -10.60 -9.38
CA ILE A 296 6.96 -11.21 -8.08
C ILE A 296 8.46 -11.48 -7.94
N PRO A 297 9.11 -10.96 -6.89
CA PRO A 297 10.52 -11.21 -6.64
C PRO A 297 10.66 -12.61 -6.03
N ILE A 298 11.62 -13.36 -6.55
CA ILE A 298 11.92 -14.70 -6.06
C ILE A 298 13.37 -14.77 -5.60
N VAL A 299 13.66 -15.68 -4.67
CA VAL A 299 15.05 -15.84 -4.18
C VAL A 299 15.72 -17.03 -4.86
N SER A 300 17.00 -16.89 -5.16
CA SER A 300 17.80 -18.01 -5.65
C SER A 300 17.89 -19.08 -4.58
N SER A 301 17.55 -20.32 -4.95
CA SER A 301 17.67 -21.46 -4.05
C SER A 301 18.31 -22.62 -4.78
N ASN A 302 19.15 -23.37 -4.06
CA ASN A 302 19.67 -24.63 -4.55
C ASN A 302 18.62 -25.75 -4.48
N GLN A 303 17.37 -25.47 -4.07
CA GLN A 303 16.22 -26.35 -4.01
C GLN A 303 15.07 -25.75 -4.81
N ALA A 304 14.24 -26.61 -5.43
CA ALA A 304 13.01 -26.15 -6.05
C ALA A 304 11.99 -25.88 -4.95
N TYR A 305 11.16 -24.87 -5.15
CA TYR A 305 10.08 -24.51 -4.23
C TYR A 305 8.84 -24.14 -5.04
N THR A 306 7.68 -24.22 -4.39
CA THR A 306 6.40 -23.84 -4.98
C THR A 306 6.00 -22.48 -4.42
N ILE A 307 5.65 -21.57 -5.32
CA ILE A 307 4.99 -20.33 -4.99
C ILE A 307 3.49 -20.48 -5.21
N THR A 308 2.71 -20.03 -4.23
CA THR A 308 1.27 -19.83 -4.35
C THR A 308 1.03 -18.37 -4.64
N ILE A 309 0.23 -18.05 -5.65
CA ILE A 309 -0.14 -16.70 -6.05
C ILE A 309 -1.66 -16.64 -5.95
N THR A 310 -2.20 -15.67 -5.22
CA THR A 310 -3.63 -15.53 -4.93
C THR A 310 -4.07 -14.12 -5.28
N GLU A 311 -5.04 -14.03 -6.18
CA GLU A 311 -5.68 -12.77 -6.55
C GLU A 311 -6.57 -12.25 -5.41
N GLN A 312 -6.46 -10.96 -5.10
CA GLN A 312 -7.41 -10.23 -4.28
C GLN A 312 -8.53 -9.70 -5.18
N VAL A 313 -9.66 -10.41 -5.21
CA VAL A 313 -10.80 -10.05 -6.08
C VAL A 313 -11.41 -8.72 -5.61
N GLN A 314 -11.43 -7.73 -6.51
CA GLN A 314 -12.06 -6.43 -6.24
C GLN A 314 -13.59 -6.51 -6.19
N ASP A 315 -14.19 -5.64 -5.39
CA ASP A 315 -15.64 -5.52 -5.30
C ASP A 315 -16.24 -5.15 -6.66
N GLY A 316 -17.39 -5.73 -7.01
CA GLY A 316 -17.95 -5.59 -8.36
C GLY A 316 -17.36 -6.52 -9.42
N TRP A 317 -16.33 -7.33 -9.12
CA TRP A 317 -15.74 -8.27 -10.09
C TRP A 317 -15.96 -9.74 -9.72
N ILE A 318 -15.80 -10.64 -10.69
CA ILE A 318 -15.64 -12.09 -10.47
C ILE A 318 -14.41 -12.62 -11.21
N ASN A 319 -13.69 -13.54 -10.59
CA ASN A 319 -12.64 -14.29 -11.29
C ASN A 319 -13.27 -15.22 -12.34
N THR A 320 -12.73 -15.21 -13.56
CA THR A 320 -13.10 -16.13 -14.64
C THR A 320 -11.94 -17.01 -15.07
N TYR A 321 -10.71 -16.60 -14.76
CA TYR A 321 -9.50 -17.39 -14.95
C TYR A 321 -8.42 -17.04 -13.92
N ASP A 322 -7.79 -18.06 -13.34
CA ASP A 322 -6.81 -17.95 -12.26
C ASP A 322 -5.51 -18.71 -12.53
N GLY A 323 -5.06 -18.77 -13.79
CA GLY A 323 -3.81 -19.43 -14.18
C GLY A 323 -3.89 -20.97 -14.26
N ASP A 324 -4.84 -21.63 -13.59
CA ASP A 324 -5.00 -23.09 -13.69
C ASP A 324 -6.43 -23.54 -14.04
N ALA A 325 -7.30 -22.59 -14.37
CA ALA A 325 -8.69 -22.81 -14.79
C ALA A 325 -9.55 -23.51 -13.71
N THR A 326 -9.18 -23.40 -12.44
CA THR A 326 -9.99 -23.93 -11.33
C THR A 326 -10.92 -22.88 -10.73
N VAL A 327 -10.75 -21.60 -11.08
CA VAL A 327 -11.58 -20.44 -10.67
C VAL A 327 -11.77 -20.38 -9.15
N ASN A 328 -10.67 -20.60 -8.43
CA ASN A 328 -10.56 -20.48 -6.98
C ASN A 328 -9.80 -19.20 -6.56
N GLY A 329 -9.28 -18.44 -7.52
CA GLY A 329 -8.53 -17.19 -7.30
C GLY A 329 -7.06 -17.41 -6.95
N SER A 330 -6.53 -18.63 -7.10
CA SER A 330 -5.17 -18.98 -6.69
C SER A 330 -4.54 -20.00 -7.63
N THR A 331 -3.25 -19.82 -7.90
CA THR A 331 -2.44 -20.77 -8.67
C THR A 331 -1.15 -21.12 -7.94
N GLN A 332 -0.59 -22.27 -8.30
CA GLN A 332 0.71 -22.71 -7.80
C GLN A 332 1.71 -22.90 -8.93
N VAL A 333 2.90 -22.30 -8.76
CA VAL A 333 3.97 -22.31 -9.75
C VAL A 333 5.23 -22.88 -9.11
N VAL A 334 5.95 -23.74 -9.83
CA VAL A 334 7.19 -24.36 -9.34
C VAL A 334 8.38 -23.57 -9.85
N ILE A 335 9.22 -23.11 -8.93
CA ILE A 335 10.49 -22.44 -9.24
C ILE A 335 11.62 -23.47 -9.22
N GLY A 336 12.35 -23.55 -10.34
CA GLY A 336 13.46 -24.48 -10.52
C GLY A 336 14.77 -24.03 -9.85
N ARG A 337 15.61 -25.01 -9.51
CA ARG A 337 16.88 -24.86 -8.76
C ARG A 337 17.95 -23.98 -9.44
N ASN A 338 17.84 -23.75 -10.74
CA ASN A 338 18.87 -23.07 -11.54
C ASN A 338 18.40 -21.74 -12.13
N LEU A 339 17.17 -21.31 -11.83
CA LEU A 339 16.57 -20.05 -12.29
C LEU A 339 16.66 -19.81 -13.81
N THR A 340 16.83 -20.88 -14.59
CA THR A 340 16.75 -20.85 -16.05
C THR A 340 15.30 -21.09 -16.44
N ASN A 341 14.74 -20.23 -17.32
CA ASN A 341 13.33 -20.25 -17.73
C ASN A 341 12.39 -20.07 -16.54
N LEU A 342 12.52 -18.92 -15.87
CA LEU A 342 11.56 -18.54 -14.85
C LEU A 342 10.19 -18.35 -15.50
N PRO A 343 9.11 -18.75 -14.82
CA PRO A 343 7.75 -18.46 -15.27
C PRO A 343 7.57 -16.96 -15.54
N ASP A 344 7.23 -16.63 -16.77
CA ASP A 344 6.79 -15.33 -17.23
C ASP A 344 5.41 -15.46 -17.87
N GLY A 345 4.67 -14.35 -17.93
CA GLY A 345 3.42 -14.25 -18.65
C GLY A 345 3.64 -13.57 -20.00
N ASP A 346 2.91 -14.02 -21.01
CA ASP A 346 2.73 -13.38 -22.29
C ASP A 346 1.40 -12.61 -22.29
N PRO A 347 1.36 -11.32 -22.64
CA PRO A 347 0.09 -10.60 -22.74
C PRO A 347 -0.77 -11.18 -23.86
N LEU A 348 -2.10 -11.07 -23.73
CA LEU A 348 -3.09 -11.60 -24.68
C LEU A 348 -3.06 -13.14 -24.80
N THR A 349 -2.56 -13.83 -23.77
CA THR A 349 -2.59 -15.29 -23.71
C THR A 349 -3.26 -15.77 -22.43
N THR A 350 -4.00 -16.87 -22.52
CA THR A 350 -4.62 -17.53 -21.38
C THR A 350 -3.71 -18.63 -20.88
N GLU A 351 -2.90 -18.32 -19.88
CA GLU A 351 -1.87 -19.21 -19.38
C GLU A 351 -1.58 -19.03 -17.88
N ARG A 352 -0.66 -19.83 -17.36
CA ARG A 352 -0.49 -20.00 -15.91
C ARG A 352 -0.17 -18.75 -15.13
N MET A 353 0.51 -17.80 -15.75
CA MET A 353 0.90 -16.55 -15.09
C MET A 353 -0.16 -15.45 -15.27
N ASN A 354 -1.27 -15.70 -15.96
CA ASN A 354 -2.25 -14.65 -16.26
C ASN A 354 -3.60 -14.91 -15.58
N PHE A 355 -4.32 -13.82 -15.24
CA PHE A 355 -5.59 -13.82 -14.50
C PHE A 355 -6.66 -12.97 -15.19
N GLY A 356 -7.85 -13.54 -15.38
CA GLY A 356 -8.97 -12.93 -16.09
C GLY A 356 -10.17 -12.74 -15.17
N ASN A 357 -10.76 -11.54 -15.17
CA ASN A 357 -11.95 -11.23 -14.36
C ASN A 357 -13.00 -10.52 -15.20
N PHE A 358 -14.25 -10.79 -14.87
CA PHE A 358 -15.43 -10.18 -15.49
C PHE A 358 -16.04 -9.14 -14.54
N GLU A 359 -16.29 -7.93 -15.06
CA GLU A 359 -16.98 -6.87 -14.32
C GLU A 359 -18.47 -7.20 -14.19
N LYS A 360 -18.98 -7.29 -12.96
CA LYS A 360 -20.40 -7.56 -12.73
C LYS A 360 -21.22 -6.39 -13.28
N PHE A 361 -22.34 -6.72 -13.88
CA PHE A 361 -23.33 -5.76 -14.34
C PHE A 361 -24.70 -6.12 -13.78
N ASP A 362 -25.53 -5.09 -13.60
CA ASP A 362 -26.90 -5.27 -13.17
C ASP A 362 -27.83 -5.45 -14.37
N ILE A 363 -28.66 -6.49 -14.31
CA ILE A 363 -29.78 -6.67 -15.23
C ILE A 363 -31.03 -6.16 -14.53
N SER A 364 -31.64 -5.11 -15.08
CA SER A 364 -32.93 -4.62 -14.66
C SER A 364 -33.98 -4.81 -15.75
N GLY A 365 -35.25 -4.88 -15.35
CA GLY A 365 -36.37 -5.01 -16.27
C GLY A 365 -37.67 -4.57 -15.63
N THR A 366 -38.63 -4.15 -16.46
CA THR A 366 -39.96 -3.74 -15.99
C THR A 366 -40.97 -4.82 -16.30
N LYS A 367 -41.73 -5.23 -15.29
CA LYS A 367 -42.92 -6.06 -15.48
C LYS A 367 -44.13 -5.16 -15.74
N TYR A 368 -44.99 -5.54 -16.67
CA TYR A 368 -46.21 -4.82 -17.00
C TYR A 368 -47.38 -5.78 -17.15
N THR A 369 -48.59 -5.25 -17.01
CA THR A 369 -49.81 -5.93 -17.47
C THR A 369 -50.01 -5.58 -18.93
N ASP A 370 -49.91 -6.56 -19.82
CA ASP A 370 -50.32 -6.45 -21.22
C ASP A 370 -51.86 -6.39 -21.30
N ILE A 371 -52.41 -5.19 -21.46
CA ILE A 371 -53.86 -4.95 -21.36
C ILE A 371 -54.59 -5.47 -22.61
N THR A 372 -53.95 -5.44 -23.78
CA THR A 372 -54.60 -5.69 -25.07
C THR A 372 -54.14 -6.96 -25.77
N GLY A 373 -53.09 -7.62 -25.27
CA GLY A 373 -52.51 -8.83 -25.83
C GLY A 373 -51.59 -8.57 -27.02
N ASP A 374 -51.05 -7.35 -27.16
CA ASP A 374 -50.24 -6.91 -28.31
C ASP A 374 -48.75 -6.69 -27.99
N GLY A 375 -48.31 -7.06 -26.78
CA GLY A 375 -46.97 -6.78 -26.28
C GLY A 375 -46.91 -5.43 -25.57
N LEU A 376 -45.69 -4.92 -25.30
CA LEU A 376 -45.53 -3.64 -24.59
C LEU A 376 -46.02 -2.46 -25.44
N SER A 377 -47.09 -1.80 -25.00
CA SER A 377 -47.68 -0.63 -25.65
C SER A 377 -47.97 0.51 -24.64
N GLU A 378 -48.37 1.68 -25.12
CA GLU A 378 -48.56 2.87 -24.28
C GLU A 378 -49.69 2.73 -23.24
N ASP A 379 -50.63 1.82 -23.45
CA ASP A 379 -51.73 1.56 -22.52
C ASP A 379 -51.36 0.62 -21.36
N ASP A 380 -50.20 -0.04 -21.41
CA ASP A 380 -49.78 -0.97 -20.38
C ASP A 380 -49.30 -0.29 -19.11
N THR A 381 -49.68 -0.86 -17.96
CA THR A 381 -49.26 -0.37 -16.65
C THR A 381 -48.19 -1.24 -16.05
N GLY A 382 -47.14 -0.62 -15.50
CA GLY A 382 -46.12 -1.30 -14.72
C GLY A 382 -46.71 -2.03 -13.51
N LEU A 383 -46.23 -3.25 -13.26
CA LEU A 383 -46.54 -4.04 -12.08
C LEU A 383 -45.39 -3.87 -11.07
N GLY A 384 -45.72 -3.51 -9.83
CA GLY A 384 -44.76 -3.45 -8.74
C GLY A 384 -44.21 -4.83 -8.39
N GLY A 385 -42.90 -4.91 -8.18
CA GLY A 385 -42.15 -6.09 -7.76
C GLY A 385 -41.35 -5.78 -6.50
#